data_AF-A0A2D4GDL1-F1
#
_entry.id   AF-A0A2D4GDL1-F1
#
_cell.length_a   1.000
_cell.length_b   1.000
_cell.length_c   1.000
_cell.angle_alpha   90.00
_cell.angle_beta   90.00
_cell.angle_gamma   90.00
#
_symmetry.space_group_name_H-M   'P 1'
#
loop_
_entity.id
_entity.type
_entity.pdbx_description
1 polymer ?
#
loop_
_entity_poly.entity_id
_entity_poly.type
_entity_poly.pdbx_seq_one_letter_code
_entity_poly.pdbx_strand_id
1 'polypeptide(L)'
;LEIIKDRIFHQESRPKFFWNTLPGGLMALPEYSTYLNDFPFYYLQQGSSPSEKFTALIWATSPIVSLSQPILKLTQAVSRSQYCTKILVLWSCEKPPPQKWPPTTVPLTVILSSNKVSERFLPYPAIGTDAVLSLDEYASLSTSEVDFAFVVWRRFPDRIVGFPMRSHFWDTSKNQWSYTSKWTNEFSMVLTAAAFYHRYYHSLFSNYLPAKLRSFVDRIANCEDILMNFLVSAVTKLPPIKVTQKKHLR
;
A
#
# COMPACT_ATOMS: atom_id res chain seq x y z
N LEU A 1 -12.13 -6.96 -25.57
CA LEU A 1 -13.35 -6.22 -25.98
C LEU A 1 -13.38 -4.78 -25.45
N GLU A 2 -12.67 -4.44 -24.37
CA GLU A 2 -12.60 -3.07 -23.80
C GLU A 2 -12.20 -1.98 -24.80
N ILE A 3 -11.20 -2.19 -25.67
CA ILE A 3 -10.83 -1.20 -26.69
C ILE A 3 -11.95 -0.91 -27.70
N ILE A 4 -12.87 -1.87 -27.91
CA ILE A 4 -14.05 -1.69 -28.76
C ILE A 4 -15.13 -0.94 -27.97
N LYS A 5 -15.30 -1.26 -26.68
CA LYS A 5 -16.18 -0.51 -25.77
C LYS A 5 -15.83 0.98 -25.77
N ASP A 6 -14.54 1.32 -25.65
CA ASP A 6 -14.05 2.71 -25.69
C ASP A 6 -14.31 3.42 -27.04
N ARG A 7 -14.46 2.66 -28.13
CA ARG A 7 -14.79 3.22 -29.46
C ARG A 7 -16.30 3.46 -29.64
N ILE A 8 -17.14 2.79 -28.85
CA ILE A 8 -18.60 2.91 -28.91
C ILE A 8 -19.07 3.96 -27.88
N PHE A 9 -18.51 3.94 -26.67
CA PHE A 9 -18.90 4.81 -25.55
C PHE A 9 -17.85 5.88 -25.30
N HIS A 10 -17.88 6.95 -26.09
CA HIS A 10 -16.87 8.02 -26.04
C HIS A 10 -16.76 8.72 -24.68
N GLN A 11 -17.86 8.81 -23.92
CA GLN A 11 -17.89 9.48 -22.62
C GLN A 11 -17.08 8.75 -21.54
N GLU A 12 -16.92 7.43 -21.66
CA GLU A 12 -16.14 6.59 -20.73
C GLU A 12 -14.83 6.09 -21.37
N SER A 13 -14.49 6.61 -22.55
CA SER A 13 -13.38 6.09 -23.34
C SER A 13 -12.03 6.46 -22.73
N ARG A 14 -11.15 5.47 -22.60
CA ARG A 14 -9.77 5.72 -22.19
C ARG A 14 -9.04 6.45 -23.32
N PRO A 15 -8.23 7.48 -23.02
CA PRO A 15 -7.43 8.12 -24.04
C PRO A 15 -6.53 7.10 -24.76
N LYS A 16 -6.34 7.27 -26.08
CA LYS A 16 -5.56 6.34 -26.92
C LYS A 16 -4.16 6.07 -26.37
N PHE A 17 -3.57 7.04 -25.65
CA PHE A 17 -2.27 6.90 -25.01
C PHE A 17 -2.21 5.70 -24.05
N PHE A 18 -3.26 5.46 -23.27
CA PHE A 18 -3.33 4.36 -22.31
C PHE A 18 -3.20 2.99 -23.00
N TRP A 19 -3.79 2.84 -24.19
CA TRP A 19 -3.73 1.60 -24.97
C TRP A 19 -2.35 1.31 -25.55
N ASN A 20 -1.53 2.33 -25.78
CA ASN A 20 -0.26 2.21 -26.49
C ASN A 20 0.96 2.34 -25.56
N THR A 21 0.74 2.35 -24.25
CA THR A 21 1.80 2.57 -23.26
C THR A 21 1.67 1.58 -22.13
N LEU A 22 2.78 0.99 -21.68
CA LEU A 22 2.79 0.11 -20.50
C LEU A 22 2.19 0.87 -19.30
N PRO A 23 1.39 0.20 -18.44
CA PRO A 23 1.02 -1.23 -18.43
C PRO A 23 -0.14 -1.63 -19.37
N GLY A 24 -0.64 -0.69 -20.17
CA GLY A 24 -1.77 -0.87 -21.09
C GLY A 24 -3.10 -0.39 -20.49
N GLY A 25 -4.07 -0.10 -21.36
CA GLY A 25 -5.34 0.53 -20.99
C GLY A 25 -6.21 -0.29 -20.03
N LEU A 26 -6.01 -1.61 -19.96
CA LEU A 26 -6.75 -2.47 -19.03
C LEU A 26 -6.41 -2.19 -17.55
N MET A 27 -5.18 -1.73 -17.29
CA MET A 27 -4.70 -1.46 -15.93
C MET A 27 -4.91 0.00 -15.53
N ALA A 28 -5.51 0.81 -16.39
CA ALA A 28 -5.91 2.18 -16.11
C ALA A 28 -7.44 2.27 -16.12
N LEU A 29 -8.00 2.22 -14.92
CA LEU A 29 -9.44 2.22 -14.71
C LEU A 29 -10.00 3.63 -14.98
N PRO A 30 -10.86 3.83 -16.01
CA PRO A 30 -11.46 5.13 -16.29
C PRO A 30 -12.37 5.60 -15.15
N GLU A 31 -12.89 4.66 -14.34
CA GLU A 31 -13.69 4.95 -13.14
C GLU A 31 -12.84 5.56 -12.01
N TYR A 32 -11.51 5.41 -12.06
CA TYR A 32 -10.59 6.02 -11.12
C TYR A 32 -10.22 7.45 -11.54
N SER A 33 -9.73 7.61 -12.76
CA SER A 33 -9.41 8.90 -13.35
C SER A 33 -9.22 8.79 -14.86
N THR A 34 -9.39 9.91 -15.57
CA THR A 34 -9.02 10.06 -16.97
C THR A 34 -7.71 10.83 -17.17
N TYR A 35 -7.12 11.38 -16.10
CA TYR A 35 -5.87 12.13 -16.14
C TYR A 35 -4.66 11.23 -15.93
N LEU A 36 -3.65 11.36 -16.79
CA LEU A 36 -2.45 10.51 -16.74
C LEU A 36 -1.67 10.64 -15.43
N ASN A 37 -1.61 11.85 -14.87
CA ASN A 37 -0.85 12.14 -13.64
C ASN A 37 -1.45 11.50 -12.38
N ASP A 38 -2.66 10.96 -12.45
CA ASP A 38 -3.26 10.24 -11.31
C ASP A 38 -2.79 8.78 -11.24
N PHE A 39 -2.09 8.28 -12.27
CA PHE A 39 -1.61 6.90 -12.33
C PHE A 39 -0.09 6.84 -12.10
N PRO A 40 0.38 5.88 -11.28
CA PRO A 40 1.77 5.87 -10.84
C PRO A 40 2.79 5.57 -11.95
N PHE A 41 2.36 4.89 -13.00
CA PHE A 41 3.23 4.45 -14.10
C PHE A 41 3.45 5.52 -15.18
N TYR A 42 2.72 6.65 -15.15
CA TYR A 42 2.86 7.70 -16.16
C TYR A 42 3.68 8.91 -15.71
N TYR A 43 4.03 9.04 -14.42
CA TYR A 43 4.80 10.18 -13.89
C TYR A 43 6.10 10.43 -14.69
N LEU A 44 6.90 9.38 -14.92
CA LEU A 44 8.18 9.51 -15.62
C LEU A 44 8.01 10.01 -17.06
N GLN A 45 7.00 9.52 -17.78
CA GLN A 45 6.76 9.89 -19.17
C GLN A 45 6.20 11.30 -19.31
N GLN A 46 5.44 11.76 -18.32
CA GLN A 46 4.89 13.11 -18.27
C GLN A 46 5.88 14.14 -17.71
N GLY A 47 7.05 13.71 -17.23
CA GLY A 47 7.98 14.58 -16.50
C GLY A 47 7.37 15.15 -15.21
N SER A 48 6.33 14.50 -14.69
CA SER A 48 5.63 14.89 -13.48
C SER A 48 6.13 14.08 -12.28
N SER A 49 5.67 14.42 -11.08
CA SER A 49 6.05 13.74 -9.85
C SER A 49 4.85 13.62 -8.92
N PRO A 50 4.79 12.56 -8.09
CA PRO A 50 3.74 12.45 -7.09
C PRO A 50 3.82 13.61 -6.09
N SER A 51 2.70 13.88 -5.45
CA SER A 51 2.58 14.86 -4.37
C SER A 51 3.65 14.69 -3.28
N GLU A 52 3.97 15.79 -2.63
CA GLU A 52 5.03 15.84 -1.60
C GLU A 52 4.55 15.35 -0.23
N LYS A 53 3.35 14.77 -0.16
CA LYS A 53 2.70 14.36 1.08
C LYS A 53 2.20 12.92 0.98
N PHE A 54 2.04 12.30 2.14
CA PHE A 54 1.45 10.96 2.24
C PHE A 54 0.38 10.90 3.33
N THR A 55 -0.51 9.91 3.21
CA THR A 55 -1.46 9.50 4.24
C THR A 55 -0.98 8.18 4.82
N ALA A 56 -0.87 8.11 6.14
CA ALA A 56 -0.57 6.86 6.82
C ALA A 56 -1.86 6.10 7.12
N LEU A 57 -1.83 4.78 6.91
CA LEU A 57 -2.86 3.85 7.31
C LEU A 57 -2.24 2.84 8.27
N ILE A 58 -2.65 2.87 9.53
CA ILE A 58 -2.21 1.95 10.58
C ILE A 58 -3.34 0.95 10.85
N TRP A 59 -3.08 -0.33 10.61
CA TRP A 59 -4.02 -1.39 10.95
C TRP A 59 -3.80 -1.86 12.38
N ALA A 60 -4.83 -1.66 13.21
CA ALA A 60 -4.85 -2.04 14.62
C ALA A 60 -5.77 -3.24 14.84
N THR A 61 -5.23 -4.35 15.35
CA THR A 61 -5.98 -5.58 15.63
C THR A 61 -6.08 -5.87 17.13
N SER A 62 -5.28 -5.20 17.95
CA SER A 62 -5.18 -5.42 19.38
C SER A 62 -5.76 -4.24 20.18
N PRO A 63 -6.31 -4.50 21.38
CA PRO A 63 -6.75 -3.42 22.24
C PRO A 63 -5.55 -2.63 22.78
N ILE A 64 -5.76 -1.34 22.98
CA ILE A 64 -4.76 -0.48 23.61
C ILE A 64 -4.93 -0.57 25.13
N VAL A 65 -4.00 -1.27 25.78
CA VAL A 65 -3.96 -1.53 27.23
C VAL A 65 -2.85 -0.78 27.94
N SER A 66 -1.84 -0.27 27.23
CA SER A 66 -0.69 0.41 27.82
C SER A 66 -0.18 1.54 26.91
N LEU A 67 0.24 2.65 27.53
CA LEU A 67 0.90 3.77 26.83
C LEU A 67 2.25 3.39 26.20
N SER A 68 2.80 2.23 26.59
CA SER A 68 4.06 1.70 26.05
C SER A 68 3.89 0.91 24.75
N GLN A 69 2.65 0.65 24.31
CA GLN A 69 2.40 -0.18 23.13
C GLN A 69 2.98 0.43 21.84
N PRO A 70 3.49 -0.41 20.92
CA PRO A 70 4.16 0.05 19.70
C PRO A 70 3.33 1.01 18.85
N ILE A 71 2.02 0.74 18.70
CA ILE A 71 1.11 1.57 17.90
C ILE A 71 1.10 3.04 18.31
N LEU A 72 1.21 3.34 19.60
CA LEU A 72 1.18 4.71 20.11
C LEU A 72 2.48 5.45 19.76
N LYS A 73 3.63 4.77 19.93
CA LYS A 73 4.95 5.30 19.55
C LYS A 73 5.05 5.47 18.04
N LEU A 74 4.54 4.51 17.28
CA LEU A 74 4.47 4.54 15.82
C LEU A 74 3.62 5.72 15.34
N THR A 75 2.43 5.90 15.92
CA THR A 75 1.53 7.03 15.61
C THR A 75 2.25 8.36 15.83
N GLN A 76 2.96 8.52 16.94
CA GLN A 76 3.75 9.72 17.22
C GLN A 76 4.88 9.91 16.20
N ALA A 77 5.65 8.86 15.91
CA ALA A 77 6.76 8.91 14.97
C ALA A 77 6.31 9.31 13.55
N VAL A 78 5.20 8.73 13.08
CA VAL A 78 4.59 9.07 11.80
C VAL A 78 4.04 10.49 11.80
N SER A 79 3.36 10.91 12.86
CA SER A 79 2.77 12.26 12.93
C SER A 79 3.82 13.36 12.78
N ARG A 80 5.01 13.16 13.34
CA ARG A 80 6.13 14.12 13.31
C ARG A 80 6.82 14.22 11.94
N SER A 81 6.49 13.34 11.00
CA SER A 81 7.02 13.42 9.64
C SER A 81 6.55 14.71 8.98
N GLN A 82 7.47 15.45 8.36
CA GLN A 82 7.15 16.66 7.61
C GLN A 82 6.29 16.38 6.36
N TYR A 83 6.24 15.14 5.91
CA TYR A 83 5.50 14.71 4.72
C TYR A 83 4.15 14.08 5.06
N CYS A 84 3.90 13.69 6.31
CA CYS A 84 2.61 13.15 6.70
C CYS A 84 1.56 14.27 6.72
N THR A 85 0.39 14.04 6.11
CA THR A 85 -0.73 14.99 6.19
C THR A 85 -1.89 14.49 7.03
N LYS A 86 -2.01 13.17 7.22
CA LYS A 86 -3.13 12.53 7.91
C LYS A 86 -2.75 11.11 8.32
N ILE A 87 -3.23 10.68 9.49
CA ILE A 87 -3.16 9.30 9.96
C ILE A 87 -4.58 8.72 9.98
N LEU A 88 -4.76 7.60 9.31
CA LEU A 88 -5.94 6.76 9.41
C LEU A 88 -5.58 5.54 10.26
N VAL A 89 -6.36 5.30 11.30
CA VAL A 89 -6.28 4.06 12.07
C VAL A 89 -7.44 3.18 11.65
N LEU A 90 -7.14 2.08 10.97
CA LEU A 90 -8.12 1.05 10.69
C LEU A 90 -8.23 0.14 11.91
N TRP A 91 -9.31 0.30 12.66
CA TRP A 91 -9.53 -0.37 13.94
C TRP A 91 -10.32 -1.67 13.73
N SER A 92 -9.61 -2.78 13.80
CA SER A 92 -10.05 -4.17 13.59
C SER A 92 -9.94 -4.96 14.89
N CYS A 93 -10.32 -4.34 16.01
CA CYS A 93 -10.37 -4.97 17.32
C CYS A 93 -11.82 -4.96 17.82
N GLU A 94 -12.25 -6.06 18.45
CA GLU A 94 -13.59 -6.17 19.04
C GLU A 94 -13.84 -5.13 20.14
N LYS A 95 -12.80 -4.76 20.89
CA LYS A 95 -12.89 -3.70 21.90
C LYS A 95 -12.92 -2.34 21.22
N PRO A 96 -13.69 -1.37 21.74
CA PRO A 96 -13.75 -0.04 21.14
C PRO A 96 -12.37 0.64 21.14
N PRO A 97 -12.08 1.51 20.15
CA PRO A 97 -10.86 2.29 20.13
C PRO A 97 -10.78 3.19 21.38
N PRO A 98 -9.57 3.51 21.87
CA PRO A 98 -9.43 4.42 23.00
C PRO A 98 -10.01 5.79 22.66
N GLN A 99 -10.67 6.41 23.63
CA GLN A 99 -11.19 7.77 23.48
C GLN A 99 -10.07 8.81 23.35
N LYS A 100 -8.89 8.53 23.91
CA LYS A 100 -7.73 9.42 23.89
C LYS A 100 -6.58 8.77 23.12
N TRP A 101 -6.17 9.43 22.04
CA TRP A 101 -4.96 9.13 21.29
C TRP A 101 -3.81 10.05 21.73
N PRO A 102 -2.55 9.66 21.51
CA PRO A 102 -1.43 10.55 21.76
C PRO A 102 -1.58 11.83 20.94
N PRO A 103 -1.06 12.97 21.43
CA PRO A 103 -1.08 14.21 20.66
C PRO A 103 -0.33 14.00 19.35
N THR A 104 -0.99 14.36 18.25
CA THR A 104 -0.47 14.23 16.87
C THR A 104 -0.41 15.62 16.24
N THR A 105 0.63 15.86 15.43
CA THR A 105 0.82 17.10 14.67
C THR A 105 -0.01 17.15 13.39
N VAL A 106 -0.71 16.06 13.05
CA VAL A 106 -1.56 15.91 11.89
C VAL A 106 -2.90 15.29 12.31
N PRO A 107 -4.00 15.50 11.58
CA PRO A 107 -5.28 14.88 11.89
C PRO A 107 -5.18 13.35 11.96
N LEU A 108 -5.76 12.78 13.01
CA LEU A 108 -5.93 11.34 13.19
C LEU A 108 -7.41 10.99 13.09
N THR A 109 -7.75 10.02 12.24
CA THR A 109 -9.13 9.52 12.08
C THR A 109 -9.13 8.02 12.30
N VAL A 110 -10.07 7.54 13.11
CA VAL A 110 -10.28 6.11 13.35
C VAL A 110 -11.45 5.64 12.47
N ILE A 111 -11.23 4.55 11.74
CA ILE A 111 -12.24 3.88 10.91
C ILE A 111 -12.45 2.49 11.50
N LEU A 112 -13.70 2.15 11.82
CA LEU A 112 -14.03 0.81 12.29
C LEU A 112 -14.00 -0.18 11.12
N SER A 113 -13.36 -1.32 11.31
CA SER A 113 -13.24 -2.40 10.33
C SER A 113 -14.20 -3.55 10.66
N SER A 114 -14.61 -4.32 9.65
CA SER A 114 -15.35 -5.57 9.83
C SER A 114 -14.47 -6.81 10.03
N ASN A 115 -13.22 -6.61 10.47
CA ASN A 115 -12.20 -7.65 10.71
C ASN A 115 -11.76 -8.43 9.47
N LYS A 116 -11.94 -7.85 8.28
CA LYS A 116 -11.44 -8.39 7.02
C LYS A 116 -10.09 -7.78 6.68
N VAL A 117 -9.12 -8.64 6.41
CA VAL A 117 -7.73 -8.21 6.12
C VAL A 117 -7.63 -7.35 4.87
N SER A 118 -8.50 -7.57 3.89
CA SER A 118 -8.53 -6.78 2.66
C SER A 118 -9.00 -5.34 2.84
N GLU A 119 -9.66 -5.00 3.96
CA GLU A 119 -10.23 -3.67 4.16
C GLU A 119 -9.17 -2.57 4.17
N ARG A 120 -7.94 -2.89 4.59
CA ARG A 120 -6.79 -1.96 4.54
C ARG A 120 -6.48 -1.43 3.14
N PHE A 121 -7.01 -2.05 2.09
CA PHE A 121 -6.83 -1.67 0.69
C PHE A 121 -8.10 -1.13 0.03
N LEU A 122 -9.13 -0.80 0.79
CA LEU A 122 -10.30 -0.11 0.26
C LEU A 122 -9.95 1.36 -0.09
N PRO A 123 -10.56 1.93 -1.14
CA PRO A 123 -10.30 3.30 -1.59
C PRO A 123 -10.99 4.31 -0.67
N TYR A 124 -10.52 4.43 0.57
CA TYR A 124 -11.09 5.34 1.56
C TYR A 124 -11.01 6.79 1.07
N PRO A 125 -12.12 7.54 1.02
CA PRO A 125 -12.11 8.96 0.60
C PRO A 125 -11.20 9.85 1.46
N ALA A 126 -10.91 9.42 2.68
CA ALA A 126 -10.01 10.13 3.57
C ALA A 126 -8.53 10.11 3.10
N ILE A 127 -8.15 9.19 2.20
CA ILE A 127 -6.83 9.08 1.56
C ILE A 127 -6.77 10.02 0.35
N GLY A 128 -6.41 11.28 0.61
CA GLY A 128 -6.32 12.32 -0.42
C GLY A 128 -4.97 12.40 -1.14
N THR A 129 -3.96 11.63 -0.72
CA THR A 129 -2.59 11.70 -1.23
C THR A 129 -2.27 10.56 -2.18
N ASP A 130 -1.30 10.76 -3.07
CA ASP A 130 -0.85 9.72 -4.01
C ASP A 130 -0.17 8.56 -3.27
N ALA A 131 0.57 8.88 -2.21
CA ALA A 131 1.34 7.95 -1.42
C ALA A 131 0.55 7.47 -0.19
N VAL A 132 0.44 6.15 -0.03
CA VAL A 132 -0.08 5.51 1.18
C VAL A 132 1.07 4.87 1.93
N LEU A 133 1.29 5.27 3.18
CA LEU A 133 2.13 4.53 4.12
C LEU A 133 1.28 3.51 4.86
N SER A 134 1.35 2.24 4.46
CA SER A 134 0.66 1.16 5.13
C SER A 134 1.53 0.60 6.26
N LEU A 135 0.92 0.45 7.44
CA LEU A 135 1.58 0.03 8.66
C LEU A 135 0.72 -0.98 9.42
N ASP A 136 1.37 -1.97 10.02
CA ASP A 136 0.76 -2.79 11.07
C ASP A 136 1.07 -2.18 12.45
N GLU A 137 0.22 -2.44 13.43
CA GLU A 137 0.31 -1.86 14.79
C GLU A 137 1.62 -2.14 15.53
N TYR A 138 2.37 -3.16 15.12
CA TYR A 138 3.66 -3.54 15.72
C TYR A 138 4.87 -2.99 14.97
N ALA A 139 4.67 -2.24 13.88
CA ALA A 139 5.78 -1.64 13.15
C ALA A 139 6.56 -0.67 14.06
N SER A 140 7.88 -0.80 14.04
CA SER A 140 8.80 0.04 14.80
C SER A 140 9.63 0.88 13.84
N LEU A 141 9.17 2.10 13.57
CA LEU A 141 9.84 3.05 12.68
C LEU A 141 10.04 4.39 13.37
N SER A 142 11.22 4.98 13.19
CA SER A 142 11.49 6.37 13.53
C SER A 142 10.95 7.32 12.46
N THR A 143 10.72 8.58 12.83
CA THR A 143 10.34 9.65 11.88
C THR A 143 11.34 9.75 10.73
N SER A 144 12.64 9.59 11.00
CA SER A 144 13.68 9.64 9.96
C SER A 144 13.61 8.48 8.96
N GLU A 145 13.19 7.30 9.41
CA GLU A 145 13.00 6.14 8.52
C GLU A 145 11.75 6.30 7.67
N VAL A 146 10.68 6.84 8.24
CA VAL A 146 9.45 7.20 7.51
C VAL A 146 9.76 8.23 6.41
N ASP A 147 10.46 9.31 6.75
CA ASP A 147 10.84 10.36 5.80
C ASP A 147 11.75 9.81 4.69
N PHE A 148 12.75 9.01 5.06
CA PHE A 148 13.65 8.37 4.09
C PHE A 148 12.89 7.46 3.12
N ALA A 149 12.06 6.57 3.64
CA ALA A 149 11.29 5.63 2.81
C ALA A 149 10.32 6.37 1.87
N PHE A 150 9.71 7.46 2.34
CA PHE A 150 8.87 8.31 1.50
C PHE A 150 9.65 8.96 0.35
N VAL A 151 10.83 9.53 0.64
CA VAL A 151 11.70 10.13 -0.38
C VAL A 151 12.13 9.10 -1.42
N VAL A 152 12.46 7.87 -1.00
CA VAL A 152 12.75 6.77 -1.91
C VAL A 152 11.53 6.41 -2.75
N TRP A 153 10.35 6.28 -2.14
CA TRP A 153 9.11 5.98 -2.85
C TRP A 153 8.77 7.02 -3.92
N ARG A 154 8.99 8.32 -3.67
CA ARG A 154 8.75 9.37 -4.67
C ARG A 154 9.59 9.20 -5.94
N ARG A 155 10.73 8.50 -5.87
CA ARG A 155 11.56 8.17 -7.04
C ARG A 155 11.08 6.94 -7.81
N PHE A 156 10.23 6.12 -7.19
CA PHE A 156 9.70 4.88 -7.75
C PHE A 156 8.20 4.74 -7.40
N PRO A 157 7.35 5.71 -7.80
CA PRO A 157 5.96 5.80 -7.34
C PRO A 157 5.08 4.62 -7.80
N ASP A 158 5.52 3.92 -8.84
CA ASP A 158 4.94 2.70 -9.38
C ASP A 158 5.23 1.44 -8.55
N ARG A 159 6.18 1.48 -7.61
CA ARG A 159 6.58 0.28 -6.87
C ARG A 159 6.19 0.34 -5.40
N ILE A 160 6.16 -0.84 -4.78
CA ILE A 160 6.09 -0.96 -3.31
C ILE A 160 7.48 -0.69 -2.77
N VAL A 161 7.61 0.25 -1.83
CA VAL A 161 8.87 0.62 -1.17
C VAL A 161 8.71 0.45 0.34
N GLY A 162 9.50 -0.42 0.98
CA GLY A 162 9.26 -0.72 2.40
C GLY A 162 10.35 -1.55 3.07
N PHE A 163 10.10 -1.95 4.32
CA PHE A 163 11.12 -2.53 5.20
C PHE A 163 11.08 -4.06 5.28
N PRO A 164 9.93 -4.71 5.57
CA PRO A 164 9.90 -6.15 5.78
C PRO A 164 9.93 -6.86 4.43
N MET A 165 11.00 -7.59 4.17
CA MET A 165 11.16 -8.36 2.93
C MET A 165 10.78 -9.83 3.13
N ARG A 166 10.29 -10.45 2.05
CA ARG A 166 10.03 -11.89 1.94
C ARG A 166 10.38 -12.37 0.55
N SER A 167 10.48 -13.68 0.40
CA SER A 167 10.70 -14.29 -0.91
C SER A 167 9.77 -15.47 -1.14
N HIS A 168 9.64 -15.83 -2.41
CA HIS A 168 9.06 -17.10 -2.85
C HIS A 168 10.12 -17.85 -3.65
N PHE A 169 10.06 -19.18 -3.64
CA PHE A 169 10.96 -20.04 -4.39
C PHE A 169 10.24 -21.30 -4.81
N TRP A 170 10.69 -21.92 -5.90
CA TRP A 170 10.18 -23.22 -6.32
C TRP A 170 10.79 -24.31 -5.44
N ASP A 171 9.96 -24.99 -4.64
CA ASP A 171 10.38 -26.12 -3.82
C ASP A 171 10.22 -27.40 -4.65
N THR A 172 11.34 -27.87 -5.22
CA THR A 172 11.39 -29.07 -6.06
C THR A 172 10.95 -30.33 -5.30
N SER A 173 11.14 -30.38 -3.98
CA SER A 173 10.73 -31.53 -3.16
C SER A 173 9.22 -31.65 -3.02
N LYS A 174 8.51 -30.52 -3.04
CA LYS A 174 7.05 -30.44 -2.93
C LYS A 174 6.35 -30.19 -4.26
N ASN A 175 7.12 -29.94 -5.33
CA ASN A 175 6.63 -29.57 -6.64
C ASN A 175 5.65 -28.37 -6.60
N GLN A 176 5.96 -27.37 -5.77
CA GLN A 176 5.11 -26.19 -5.57
C GLN A 176 5.93 -24.95 -5.21
N TRP A 177 5.31 -23.77 -5.37
CA TRP A 177 5.87 -22.52 -4.86
C TRP A 177 5.79 -22.48 -3.32
N SER A 178 6.90 -22.14 -2.68
CA SER A 178 7.04 -22.00 -1.23
C SER A 178 7.40 -20.57 -0.86
N TYR A 179 6.88 -20.13 0.28
CA TYR A 179 7.18 -18.83 0.90
C TYR A 179 8.33 -18.95 1.89
N THR A 180 9.16 -17.92 2.01
CA THR A 180 10.23 -17.86 3.01
C THR A 180 10.39 -16.47 3.63
N SER A 181 10.64 -16.47 4.94
CA SER A 181 11.07 -15.30 5.72
C SER A 181 12.57 -15.27 5.98
N LYS A 182 13.33 -16.24 5.43
CA LYS A 182 14.79 -16.29 5.58
C LYS A 182 15.42 -15.00 5.08
N TRP A 183 16.34 -14.47 5.87
CA TRP A 183 17.09 -13.27 5.50
C TRP A 183 18.17 -13.67 4.48
N THR A 184 17.86 -13.44 3.21
CA THR A 184 18.80 -13.66 2.11
C THR A 184 19.05 -12.36 1.36
N ASN A 185 20.02 -12.35 0.44
CA ASN A 185 20.26 -11.19 -0.42
C ASN A 185 19.22 -11.07 -1.55
N GLU A 186 18.37 -12.08 -1.71
CA GLU A 186 17.30 -12.11 -2.70
C GLU A 186 15.94 -11.98 -2.02
N PHE A 187 15.05 -11.21 -2.64
CA PHE A 187 13.67 -11.05 -2.21
C PHE A 187 12.79 -10.76 -3.41
N SER A 188 11.52 -11.10 -3.29
CA SER A 188 10.52 -10.87 -4.33
C SER A 188 9.33 -10.05 -3.83
N MET A 189 9.25 -9.82 -2.53
CA MET A 189 8.11 -9.18 -1.88
C MET A 189 8.57 -8.22 -0.80
N VAL A 190 7.84 -7.12 -0.67
CA VAL A 190 7.91 -6.20 0.47
C VAL A 190 6.52 -6.15 1.10
N LEU A 191 6.43 -6.50 2.38
CA LEU A 191 5.13 -6.61 3.05
C LEU A 191 4.54 -5.23 3.35
N THR A 192 3.24 -5.10 3.18
CA THR A 192 2.48 -3.88 3.45
C THR A 192 2.34 -3.54 4.93
N ALA A 193 2.93 -4.38 5.80
CA ALA A 193 3.09 -4.15 7.23
C ALA A 193 3.96 -2.92 7.56
N ALA A 194 4.83 -2.51 6.63
CA ALA A 194 5.57 -1.25 6.70
C ALA A 194 6.10 -0.88 5.30
N ALA A 195 5.22 -0.33 4.46
CA ALA A 195 5.57 0.03 3.09
C ALA A 195 4.75 1.21 2.55
N PHE A 196 5.40 1.97 1.67
CA PHE A 196 4.80 2.96 0.79
C PHE A 196 4.40 2.33 -0.54
N TYR A 197 3.25 2.73 -1.07
CA TYR A 197 2.80 2.41 -2.42
C TYR A 197 1.77 3.47 -2.88
N HIS A 198 1.43 3.46 -4.17
CA HIS A 198 0.47 4.40 -4.72
C HIS A 198 -0.98 4.05 -4.35
N ARG A 199 -1.81 5.03 -3.96
CA ARG A 199 -3.23 4.83 -3.61
C ARG A 199 -4.04 4.17 -4.72
N TYR A 200 -3.62 4.34 -5.98
CA TYR A 200 -4.28 3.71 -7.13
C TYR A 200 -4.36 2.18 -7.01
N TYR A 201 -3.41 1.56 -6.31
CA TYR A 201 -3.45 0.13 -6.05
C TYR A 201 -4.63 -0.29 -5.17
N HIS A 202 -5.22 0.59 -4.36
CA HIS A 202 -6.49 0.32 -3.66
C HIS A 202 -7.65 0.16 -4.64
N SER A 203 -7.71 0.99 -5.69
CA SER A 203 -8.73 0.91 -6.74
C SER A 203 -8.58 -0.36 -7.57
N LEU A 204 -7.35 -0.72 -7.95
CA LEU A 204 -7.10 -1.99 -8.62
C LEU A 204 -7.42 -3.19 -7.72
N PHE A 205 -7.04 -3.13 -6.44
CA PHE A 205 -7.33 -4.20 -5.48
C PHE A 205 -8.83 -4.41 -5.31
N SER A 206 -9.60 -3.32 -5.21
CA SER A 206 -11.04 -3.36 -4.96
C SER A 206 -11.89 -3.63 -6.21
N ASN A 207 -11.54 -3.01 -7.33
CA ASN A 207 -12.40 -2.96 -8.53
C ASN A 207 -11.88 -3.82 -9.68
N TYR A 208 -10.58 -4.10 -9.75
CA TYR A 208 -9.99 -4.89 -10.84
C TYR A 208 -9.72 -6.35 -10.46
N LEU A 209 -9.20 -6.62 -9.24
CA LEU A 209 -8.96 -8.00 -8.83
C LEU A 209 -10.25 -8.83 -8.84
N PRO A 210 -10.21 -10.12 -9.22
CA PRO A 210 -11.35 -11.00 -9.05
C PRO A 210 -11.80 -11.07 -7.59
N ALA A 211 -13.09 -10.87 -7.34
CA ALA A 211 -13.66 -10.88 -5.98
C ALA A 211 -13.31 -12.16 -5.20
N LYS A 212 -13.21 -13.30 -5.89
CA LYS A 212 -12.80 -14.59 -5.30
C LYS A 212 -11.44 -14.54 -4.62
N LEU A 213 -10.48 -13.77 -5.12
CA LEU A 213 -9.16 -13.63 -4.51
C LEU A 213 -9.22 -12.79 -3.23
N ARG A 214 -10.00 -11.70 -3.22
CA ARG A 214 -10.25 -10.91 -2.01
C ARG A 214 -10.95 -11.74 -0.93
N SER A 215 -12.03 -12.43 -1.31
CA SER A 215 -12.76 -13.32 -0.40
C SER A 215 -11.91 -14.50 0.08
N PHE A 216 -10.89 -14.92 -0.70
CA PHE A 216 -9.95 -15.95 -0.27
C PHE A 216 -9.05 -15.44 0.86
N VAL A 217 -8.39 -14.29 0.68
CA VAL A 217 -7.51 -13.71 1.71
C VAL A 217 -8.27 -13.33 2.98
N ASP A 218 -9.49 -12.81 2.85
CA ASP A 218 -10.37 -12.53 4.00
C ASP A 218 -10.73 -13.81 4.77
N ARG A 219 -11.02 -14.90 4.06
CA ARG A 219 -11.40 -16.17 4.70
C ARG A 219 -10.23 -16.81 5.45
N ILE A 220 -9.02 -16.73 4.92
CA ILE A 220 -7.82 -17.25 5.61
C ILE A 220 -7.22 -16.24 6.60
N ALA A 221 -7.78 -15.02 6.66
CA ALA A 221 -7.31 -13.90 7.46
C ALA A 221 -5.81 -13.62 7.31
N ASN A 222 -5.28 -13.73 6.08
CA ASN A 222 -3.85 -13.60 5.79
C ASN A 222 -3.61 -13.41 4.28
N CYS A 223 -2.35 -13.16 3.91
CA CYS A 223 -1.83 -13.10 2.54
C CYS A 223 -2.36 -11.94 1.70
N GLU A 224 -3.00 -10.94 2.30
CA GLU A 224 -3.43 -9.74 1.60
C GLU A 224 -2.24 -8.92 1.09
N ASP A 225 -1.12 -8.94 1.82
CA ASP A 225 0.15 -8.33 1.44
C ASP A 225 0.82 -9.04 0.26
N ILE A 226 0.78 -10.38 0.24
CA ILE A 226 1.23 -11.21 -0.88
C ILE A 226 0.37 -10.88 -2.11
N LEU A 227 -0.96 -10.85 -1.97
CA LEU A 227 -1.87 -10.52 -3.05
C LEU A 227 -1.62 -9.10 -3.60
N MET A 228 -1.31 -8.13 -2.73
CA MET A 228 -0.90 -6.79 -3.14
C MET A 228 0.41 -6.80 -3.93
N ASN A 229 1.42 -7.57 -3.50
CA ASN A 229 2.67 -7.72 -4.25
C ASN A 229 2.45 -8.36 -5.63
N PHE A 230 1.59 -9.38 -5.72
CA PHE A 230 1.18 -9.98 -7.00
C PHE A 230 0.50 -8.95 -7.90
N LEU A 231 -0.43 -8.15 -7.36
CA LEU A 231 -1.12 -7.12 -8.11
C LEU A 231 -0.14 -6.08 -8.68
N VAL A 232 0.71 -5.50 -7.83
CA VAL A 232 1.65 -4.44 -8.26
C VAL A 232 2.67 -4.96 -9.27
N SER A 233 3.25 -6.14 -9.02
CA SER A 233 4.21 -6.74 -9.95
C SER A 233 3.56 -7.19 -11.26
N ALA A 234 2.31 -7.67 -11.24
CA ALA A 234 1.59 -8.03 -12.45
C ALA A 234 1.27 -6.81 -13.33
N VAL A 235 0.97 -5.66 -12.71
CA VAL A 235 0.70 -4.40 -13.42
C VAL A 235 2.00 -3.82 -13.97
N THR A 236 2.99 -3.59 -13.11
CA THR A 236 4.19 -2.84 -13.47
C THR A 236 5.27 -3.66 -14.17
N LYS A 237 5.27 -4.98 -13.98
CA LYS A 237 6.36 -5.88 -14.36
C LYS A 237 7.70 -5.53 -13.69
N LEU A 238 7.65 -4.86 -12.54
CA LEU A 238 8.83 -4.41 -11.79
C LEU A 238 8.86 -5.03 -10.38
N PRO A 239 10.06 -5.24 -9.81
CA PRO A 239 10.21 -5.75 -8.45
C PRO A 239 9.95 -4.65 -7.40
N PRO A 240 9.58 -5.01 -6.16
CA PRO A 240 9.50 -4.06 -5.06
C PRO A 240 10.90 -3.57 -4.64
N ILE A 241 10.95 -2.50 -3.85
CA ILE A 241 12.19 -1.90 -3.34
C ILE A 241 12.24 -2.01 -1.82
N LYS A 242 13.33 -2.61 -1.32
CA LYS A 242 13.60 -2.70 0.11
C LYS A 242 14.40 -1.48 0.57
N VAL A 243 13.96 -0.85 1.65
CA VAL A 243 14.74 0.12 2.43
C VAL A 243 15.23 -0.51 3.73
N THR A 244 16.37 -0.04 4.23
CA THR A 244 16.96 -0.54 5.47
C THR A 244 16.56 0.31 6.67
N GLN A 245 16.24 -0.34 7.79
CA GLN A 245 16.17 0.34 9.07
C GLN A 245 17.57 0.75 9.54
N LYS A 246 17.67 1.81 10.33
CA LYS A 246 18.95 2.19 10.96
C LYS A 246 19.39 1.04 11.86
N LYS A 247 20.50 0.39 11.51
CA LYS A 247 21.17 -0.52 12.43
C LYS A 247 21.79 0.30 13.55
N HIS A 248 21.28 0.17 14.77
CA HIS A 248 22.09 0.47 15.94
C HIS A 248 23.18 -0.59 16.01
N LEU A 249 24.39 -0.24 15.55
CA LEU A 249 25.59 -0.99 15.90
C LEU A 249 25.70 -0.92 17.43
N ARG A 250 25.46 -2.05 18.09
CA ARG A 250 25.81 -2.22 19.50
C ARG A 250 27.27 -2.61 19.59
#